data_AF-A0A359E2M0-F1
#
_entry.id   AF-A0A359E2M0-F1
#
_cell.length_a   1.000
_cell.length_b   1.000
_cell.length_c   1.000
_cell.angle_alpha   90.00
_cell.angle_beta   90.00
_cell.angle_gamma   90.00
#
_symmetry.space_group_name_H-M   'P 1'
#
loop_
_entity.id
_entity.type
_entity.pdbx_description
1 polymer ?
#
loop_
_entity_poly.entity_id
_entity_poly.type
_entity_poly.pdbx_seq_one_letter_code
_entity_poly.pdbx_strand_id
1 'polypeptide(L)'
;MTLTLKKSSSDSQKNLSIKKKKIRLFIAGIGAVGGTLTKLIQELNHDLYDLRIIGVCNSSFTKWNPDVDAFLEDRKLSQGEPTDWNVIPDQLINQSDGNLVFVDATGSEVVAHQYQHLLTHGVHIATPSKRA
;
A
#
# COMPACT_ATOMS: atom_id res chain seq x y z
N MET A 1 -20.34 -15.50 -63.28
CA MET A 1 -21.14 -15.35 -62.05
C MET A 1 -20.47 -16.19 -60.96
N THR A 2 -19.69 -15.54 -60.10
CA THR A 2 -19.04 -16.20 -58.96
C THR A 2 -19.59 -15.54 -57.71
N LEU A 3 -20.57 -16.18 -57.09
CA LEU A 3 -20.91 -15.93 -55.68
C LEU A 3 -19.85 -16.64 -54.85
N THR A 4 -19.40 -16.03 -53.75
CA THR A 4 -19.34 -16.66 -52.40
C THR A 4 -18.50 -15.84 -51.41
N LEU A 5 -19.16 -15.51 -50.29
CA LEU A 5 -18.69 -15.18 -48.93
C LEU A 5 -17.95 -13.85 -48.66
N LYS A 6 -18.75 -12.82 -48.34
CA LYS A 6 -18.38 -11.81 -47.33
C LYS A 6 -18.13 -12.53 -46.00
N LYS A 7 -16.88 -12.52 -45.51
CA LYS A 7 -16.57 -12.90 -44.13
C LYS A 7 -17.09 -11.77 -43.22
N SER A 8 -18.28 -11.98 -42.69
CA SER A 8 -18.84 -11.16 -41.62
C SER A 8 -18.13 -11.47 -40.31
N SER A 9 -17.84 -10.39 -39.57
CA SER A 9 -17.89 -10.33 -38.11
C SER A 9 -16.98 -11.32 -37.36
N SER A 10 -15.86 -10.82 -36.85
CA SER A 10 -15.31 -11.36 -35.60
C SER A 10 -14.59 -10.24 -34.86
N ASP A 11 -15.23 -9.81 -33.78
CA ASP A 11 -14.68 -9.15 -32.61
C ASP A 11 -13.87 -7.88 -32.84
N SER A 12 -14.59 -6.76 -32.85
CA SER A 12 -14.11 -5.57 -32.15
C SER A 12 -13.80 -5.98 -30.71
N GLN A 13 -12.55 -6.40 -30.46
CA GLN A 13 -12.00 -6.53 -29.12
C GLN A 13 -12.17 -5.17 -28.44
N LYS A 14 -13.28 -4.99 -27.74
CA LYS A 14 -13.43 -3.95 -26.72
C LYS A 14 -12.39 -4.29 -25.67
N ASN A 15 -11.20 -3.74 -25.84
CA ASN A 15 -10.19 -3.64 -24.80
C ASN A 15 -10.78 -2.69 -23.76
N LEU A 16 -11.70 -3.21 -22.94
CA LEU A 16 -12.22 -2.51 -21.78
C LEU A 16 -11.07 -2.50 -20.78
N SER A 17 -10.27 -1.44 -20.80
CA SER A 17 -9.24 -1.21 -19.80
C SER A 17 -9.89 -1.27 -18.42
N ILE A 18 -9.78 -2.40 -17.74
CA ILE A 18 -10.30 -2.56 -16.38
C ILE A 18 -9.51 -1.60 -15.52
N LYS A 19 -10.17 -0.56 -15.01
CA LYS A 19 -9.54 0.40 -14.10
C LYS A 19 -9.10 -0.35 -12.84
N LYS A 20 -7.79 -0.40 -12.59
CA LYS A 20 -7.23 -1.02 -11.39
C LYS A 20 -7.85 -0.39 -10.12
N LYS A 21 -8.20 -1.22 -9.15
CA LYS A 21 -8.65 -0.78 -7.82
C LYS A 21 -7.43 -0.31 -7.03
N LYS A 22 -7.48 0.91 -6.52
CA LYS A 22 -6.38 1.48 -5.73
C LYS A 22 -6.49 1.02 -4.28
N ILE A 23 -5.39 0.54 -3.73
CA ILE A 23 -5.27 0.21 -2.30
C ILE A 23 -4.09 1.01 -1.76
N ARG A 24 -4.33 1.76 -0.69
CA ARG A 24 -3.33 2.62 -0.06
C ARG A 24 -2.71 1.88 1.10
N LEU A 25 -1.40 2.02 1.26
CA LEU A 25 -0.60 1.30 2.24
C LEU A 25 0.18 2.29 3.09
N PHE A 26 0.07 2.15 4.42
CA PHE A 26 1.04 2.72 5.35
C PHE A 26 1.85 1.58 5.95
N ILE A 27 3.18 1.62 5.87
CA ILE A 27 4.04 0.53 6.34
C ILE A 27 4.80 0.96 7.60
N ALA A 28 4.38 0.43 8.74
CA ALA A 28 5.11 0.53 9.99
C ALA A 28 6.22 -0.51 10.06
N GLY A 29 7.46 -0.08 10.19
CA GLY A 29 8.62 -0.97 10.33
C GLY A 29 9.29 -1.31 9.00
N ILE A 30 10.14 -0.42 8.51
CA ILE A 30 10.99 -0.65 7.33
C ILE A 30 12.29 -1.41 7.62
N GLY A 31 12.24 -2.38 8.54
CA GLY A 31 13.35 -3.28 8.83
C GLY A 31 13.55 -4.32 7.71
N ALA A 32 14.05 -5.51 8.05
CA ALA A 32 14.22 -6.59 7.06
C ALA A 32 12.90 -6.93 6.34
N VAL A 33 11.82 -7.18 7.09
CA VAL A 33 10.52 -7.58 6.51
C VAL A 33 9.88 -6.42 5.74
N GLY A 34 9.67 -5.26 6.38
CA GLY A 34 9.00 -4.14 5.71
C GLY A 34 9.80 -3.56 4.54
N GLY A 35 11.14 -3.54 4.63
CA GLY A 35 11.99 -3.12 3.51
C GLY A 35 11.87 -4.05 2.30
N THR A 36 11.88 -5.37 2.51
CA THR A 36 11.63 -6.34 1.43
C THR A 36 10.22 -6.21 0.88
N LEU A 37 9.21 -6.02 1.73
CA LEU A 37 7.82 -5.83 1.31
C LEU A 37 7.68 -4.58 0.43
N THR A 38 8.28 -3.44 0.81
CA THR A 38 8.27 -2.21 0.00
C THR A 38 8.82 -2.46 -1.40
N LYS A 39 9.92 -3.21 -1.51
CA LYS A 39 10.51 -3.58 -2.80
C LYS A 39 9.56 -4.47 -3.62
N LEU A 40 8.97 -5.49 -3.01
CA LEU A 40 8.01 -6.37 -3.68
C LEU A 40 6.78 -5.61 -4.17
N ILE A 41 6.29 -4.64 -3.41
CA ILE A 41 5.17 -3.78 -3.82
C ILE A 41 5.55 -2.92 -5.02
N GLN A 42 6.75 -2.33 -5.02
CA GLN A 42 7.22 -1.49 -6.13
C GLN A 42 7.38 -2.29 -7.43
N GLU A 43 7.81 -3.54 -7.35
CA GLU A 43 7.96 -4.44 -8.49
C GLU A 43 6.64 -5.12 -8.91
N LEU A 44 5.57 -4.99 -8.10
CA LEU A 44 4.30 -5.67 -8.35
C LEU A 44 3.51 -5.01 -9.49
N ASN A 45 3.41 -5.70 -10.61
CA ASN A 45 2.45 -5.36 -11.67
C ASN A 45 1.23 -6.29 -11.62
N HIS A 46 0.22 -5.93 -10.82
CA HIS A 46 -1.02 -6.71 -10.69
C HIS A 46 -2.11 -6.20 -11.66
N ASP A 47 -2.86 -7.09 -12.31
CA ASP A 47 -3.85 -6.70 -13.33
C ASP A 47 -5.06 -5.94 -12.77
N LEU A 48 -5.48 -6.28 -11.55
CA LEU A 48 -6.69 -5.72 -10.93
C LEU A 48 -6.44 -4.65 -9.86
N TYR A 49 -5.23 -4.57 -9.31
CA TYR A 49 -4.95 -3.77 -8.12
C TYR A 49 -3.74 -2.87 -8.35
N ASP A 50 -3.83 -1.65 -7.83
CA ASP A 50 -2.77 -0.65 -7.83
C ASP A 50 -2.45 -0.31 -6.36
N LEU A 51 -1.35 -0.86 -5.85
CA LEU A 51 -0.92 -0.66 -4.48
C LEU A 51 -0.10 0.63 -4.38
N ARG A 52 -0.47 1.52 -3.46
CA ARG A 52 0.15 2.84 -3.29
C ARG A 52 0.65 3.03 -1.87
N ILE A 53 1.97 3.11 -1.71
CA ILE A 53 2.57 3.44 -0.42
C ILE A 53 2.37 4.93 -0.16
N ILE A 54 1.56 5.26 0.84
CA ILE A 54 1.28 6.64 1.25
C ILE A 54 2.10 7.07 2.46
N GLY A 55 2.77 6.12 3.12
CA GLY A 55 3.67 6.42 4.20
C GLY A 55 4.45 5.21 4.66
N VAL A 56 5.62 5.47 5.22
CA VAL A 56 6.47 4.46 5.85
C VAL A 56 7.05 5.02 7.13
N CYS A 57 7.28 4.18 8.14
CA CYS A 57 7.97 4.62 9.35
C CYS A 57 8.91 3.55 9.92
N ASN A 58 9.86 4.02 10.73
CA ASN A 58 10.60 3.21 11.69
C ASN A 58 10.35 3.76 13.11
N SER A 59 11.12 3.29 14.10
CA SER A 59 10.99 3.74 15.49
C SER A 59 11.25 5.23 15.71
N SER A 60 11.93 5.90 14.78
CA SER A 60 12.42 7.27 14.95
C SER A 60 11.75 8.25 13.99
N PHE A 61 11.49 7.83 12.76
CA PHE A 61 11.01 8.72 11.70
C PHE A 61 9.88 8.10 10.89
N THR A 62 8.96 8.96 10.47
CA THR A 62 7.85 8.70 9.56
C THR A 62 7.98 9.59 8.33
N LYS A 63 7.79 9.01 7.14
CA LYS A 63 7.79 9.75 5.88
C LYS A 63 6.48 9.50 5.16
N TRP A 64 5.73 10.58 4.95
CA TRP A 64 4.49 10.59 4.18
C TRP A 64 4.76 10.79 2.70
N ASN A 65 3.96 10.11 1.87
CA ASN A 65 4.07 10.11 0.40
C ASN A 65 5.52 10.01 -0.10
N PRO A 66 6.30 9.00 0.35
CA PRO A 66 7.69 8.89 -0.05
C PRO A 66 7.80 8.62 -1.55
N ASP A 67 8.85 9.17 -2.17
CA ASP A 67 9.39 8.60 -3.39
C ASP A 67 9.96 7.22 -3.04
N VAL A 68 9.29 6.16 -3.50
CA VAL A 68 9.61 4.78 -3.13
C VAL A 68 10.93 4.34 -3.74
N ASP A 69 11.24 4.78 -4.96
CA ASP A 69 12.48 4.42 -5.65
C ASP A 69 13.68 5.04 -4.93
N ALA A 70 13.61 6.35 -4.65
CA ALA A 70 14.64 7.03 -3.87
C ALA A 70 14.77 6.47 -2.44
N PHE A 71 13.64 6.10 -1.82
CA PHE A 71 13.62 5.50 -0.50
C PHE A 71 14.30 4.11 -0.46
N LEU A 72 14.11 3.29 -1.50
CA LEU A 72 14.72 1.96 -1.58
C LEU A 72 16.24 2.03 -1.78
N GLU A 73 16.73 3.06 -2.46
CA GLU A 73 18.16 3.31 -2.67
C GLU A 73 18.86 3.76 -1.39
N ASP A 74 18.34 4.82 -0.75
CA ASP A 74 19.01 5.45 0.38
C ASP A 74 18.71 4.77 1.72
N ARG A 75 17.56 4.09 1.83
CA ARG A 75 17.01 3.49 3.07
C ARG A 75 17.00 4.41 4.29
N LYS A 76 17.19 5.72 4.08
CA LYS A 76 17.26 6.72 5.14
C LYS A 76 15.91 7.40 5.29
N LEU A 77 15.30 7.21 6.46
CA LEU A 77 14.16 8.02 6.91
C LEU A 77 14.59 9.26 7.72
N SER A 78 15.89 9.57 7.81
CA SER A 78 16.39 10.67 8.66
C SER A 78 15.92 12.07 8.25
N GLN A 79 15.18 12.21 7.15
CA GLN A 79 14.53 13.45 6.71
C GLN A 79 13.00 13.43 6.88
N GLY A 80 12.45 12.42 7.58
CA GLY A 80 11.04 12.33 7.92
C GLY A 80 10.69 13.10 9.20
N GLU A 81 9.40 13.15 9.52
CA GLU A 81 8.89 13.64 10.79
C GLU A 81 9.18 12.64 11.91
N PRO A 82 9.34 13.05 13.18
CA PRO A 82 9.46 12.11 14.29
C PRO A 82 8.26 11.14 14.33
N THR A 83 8.53 9.85 14.52
CA THR A 83 7.45 8.86 14.67
C THR A 83 6.70 9.10 15.98
N ASP A 84 5.41 9.40 15.87
CA ASP A 84 4.52 9.57 17.01
C ASP A 84 3.25 8.72 16.84
N TRP A 85 3.12 7.69 17.68
CA TRP A 85 1.99 6.78 17.67
C TRP A 85 0.70 7.38 18.23
N ASN A 86 0.74 8.59 18.79
CA ASN A 86 -0.47 9.36 19.13
C ASN A 86 -1.00 10.16 17.93
N VAL A 87 -0.19 10.36 16.89
CA VAL A 87 -0.53 11.22 15.74
C VAL A 87 -0.78 10.39 14.48
N ILE A 88 0.05 9.39 14.22
CA ILE A 88 0.00 8.57 13.00
C ILE A 88 -1.39 7.94 12.78
N PRO A 89 -2.03 7.28 13.78
CA PRO A 89 -3.34 6.66 13.57
C PRO A 89 -4.41 7.67 13.16
N ASP A 90 -4.45 8.83 13.80
CA ASP A 90 -5.43 9.87 13.49
C ASP A 90 -5.20 10.48 12.11
N GLN A 91 -3.94 10.67 11.70
CA GLN A 91 -3.61 11.08 10.33
C GLN A 91 -4.08 10.05 9.30
N LEU A 92 -3.90 8.75 9.56
CA LEU A 92 -4.36 7.68 8.67
C LEU A 92 -5.89 7.65 8.57
N ILE A 93 -6.59 7.79 9.69
CA ILE A 93 -8.06 7.82 9.73
C ILE A 93 -8.59 9.02 8.94
N ASN A 94 -8.03 10.21 9.16
CA ASN A 94 -8.43 11.43 8.46
C ASN A 94 -8.18 11.35 6.94
N GLN A 95 -7.21 10.54 6.52
CA GLN A 95 -6.90 10.32 5.12
C GLN A 95 -7.66 9.13 4.51
N SER A 96 -8.32 8.30 5.31
CA SER A 96 -8.93 7.05 4.86
C SER A 96 -10.19 7.32 4.03
N ASP A 97 -10.26 6.70 2.86
CA ASP A 97 -11.44 6.65 1.98
C ASP A 97 -12.00 5.22 1.87
N GLY A 98 -11.70 4.38 2.87
CA GLY A 98 -12.13 2.97 2.94
C GLY A 98 -11.22 1.98 2.21
N ASN A 99 -10.13 2.43 1.58
CA ASN A 99 -9.18 1.56 0.87
C ASN A 99 -7.76 1.63 1.46
N LEU A 100 -7.64 1.87 2.76
CA LEU A 100 -6.37 2.01 3.46
C LEU A 100 -6.05 0.74 4.27
N VAL A 101 -4.86 0.19 4.04
CA VAL A 101 -4.27 -0.88 4.84
C VAL A 101 -3.08 -0.33 5.60
N PHE A 102 -3.14 -0.42 6.93
CA PHE A 102 -1.98 -0.27 7.78
C PHE A 102 -1.25 -1.61 7.88
N VAL A 103 -0.01 -1.62 7.43
CA VAL A 103 0.87 -2.78 7.46
C VAL A 103 1.80 -2.64 8.66
N ASP A 104 1.61 -3.48 9.67
CA ASP A 104 2.58 -3.60 10.76
C ASP A 104 3.61 -4.67 10.39
N ALA A 105 4.83 -4.25 10.07
CA ALA A 105 6.00 -5.11 9.91
C ALA A 105 6.98 -4.92 11.08
N THR A 106 6.48 -4.49 12.25
CA THR A 106 7.26 -4.31 13.48
C THR A 106 7.13 -5.52 14.41
N GLY A 107 7.97 -5.53 15.45
CA GLY A 107 7.80 -6.38 16.63
C GLY A 107 7.37 -5.58 17.86
N SER A 108 6.59 -4.50 17.68
CA SER A 108 6.26 -3.53 18.74
C SER A 108 4.85 -3.70 19.29
N GLU A 109 4.72 -3.83 20.61
CA GLU A 109 3.41 -3.79 21.30
C GLU A 109 2.74 -2.42 21.18
N VAL A 110 3.53 -1.34 21.19
CA VAL A 110 3.00 0.04 21.03
C VAL A 110 2.26 0.19 19.69
N VAL A 111 2.76 -0.48 18.65
CA VAL A 111 2.12 -0.49 17.31
C VAL A 111 0.88 -1.38 17.32
N ALA A 112 0.95 -2.56 17.93
CA ALA A 112 -0.19 -3.47 18.05
C ALA A 112 -1.37 -2.83 18.80
N HIS A 113 -1.10 -2.01 19.83
CA HIS A 113 -2.14 -1.27 20.56
C HIS A 113 -2.94 -0.29 19.68
N GLN A 114 -2.45 0.08 18.50
CA GLN A 114 -3.18 0.97 17.58
C GLN A 114 -4.27 0.25 16.79
N TYR A 115 -4.26 -1.09 16.75
CA TYR A 115 -5.11 -1.87 15.84
C TYR A 115 -6.59 -1.64 16.07
N GLN A 116 -7.02 -1.66 17.34
CA GLN A 116 -8.44 -1.48 17.67
C GLN A 116 -8.95 -0.12 17.19
N HIS A 117 -8.16 0.95 17.40
CA HIS A 117 -8.51 2.30 16.96
C HIS A 117 -8.61 2.38 15.44
N LEU A 118 -7.61 1.86 14.73
CA LEU A 118 -7.58 1.81 13.26
C LEU A 118 -8.75 1.01 12.66
N LEU A 119 -8.98 -0.21 13.16
CA LEU A 119 -10.04 -1.11 12.67
C LEU A 119 -11.43 -0.53 12.88
N THR A 120 -11.68 0.09 14.03
CA THR A 120 -12.99 0.72 14.35
C THR A 120 -13.30 1.87 13.40
N HIS A 121 -12.28 2.49 12.80
CA HIS A 121 -12.40 3.58 11.82
C HIS A 121 -12.19 3.13 10.37
N GLY A 122 -12.28 1.83 10.10
CA GLY A 122 -12.25 1.29 8.73
C GLY A 122 -10.87 1.22 8.08
N VAL A 123 -9.79 1.33 8.85
CA VAL A 123 -8.43 1.05 8.37
C VAL A 123 -8.13 -0.43 8.58
N HIS A 124 -7.83 -1.14 7.49
CA HIS A 124 -7.50 -2.56 7.54
C HIS A 124 -6.09 -2.80 8.07
N ILE A 125 -5.84 -3.95 8.69
CA ILE A 125 -4.52 -4.32 9.23
C ILE A 125 -3.96 -5.52 8.47
N ALA A 126 -2.69 -5.46 8.09
CA ALA A 126 -1.90 -6.61 7.66
C ALA A 126 -0.63 -6.70 8.51
N THR A 127 -0.39 -7.84 9.17
CA THR A 127 0.77 -7.99 10.06
C THR A 127 1.27 -9.43 10.10
N PRO A 128 2.61 -9.66 10.11
CA PRO A 128 3.20 -10.93 10.51
C PRO A 128 3.46 -10.98 12.03
N SER A 129 3.20 -9.90 12.78
CA SER A 129 3.41 -9.81 14.23
C SER A 129 2.41 -10.67 14.99
N LYS A 130 2.88 -11.32 16.06
CA LYS A 130 2.06 -12.14 16.98
C LYS A 130 1.68 -11.40 18.26
N ARG A 131 1.89 -10.07 18.29
CA ARG A 131 1.72 -9.22 19.48
C ARG A 131 0.34 -8.56 19.58
N ALA A 132 -0.57 -8.94 18.68
CA ALA A 132 -1.95 -8.51 18.65
C ALA A 132 -2.79 -9.17 19.75
#